data_AF-A0A8T1VEG2-F1
#
_entry.id   AF-A0A8T1VEG2-F1
#
_cell.length_a   1.000
_cell.length_b   1.000
_cell.length_c   1.000
_cell.angle_alpha   90.00
_cell.angle_beta   90.00
_cell.angle_gamma   90.00
#
_symmetry.space_group_name_H-M   'P 1'
#
loop_
_entity.id
_entity.type
_entity.pdbx_description
1 polymer ?
#
loop_
_entity_poly.entity_id
_entity_poly.type
_entity_poly.pdbx_seq_one_letter_code
_entity_poly.pdbx_strand_id
1 'polypeptide(L)'
;MYASWSCSSVLELVSALPRRSHPDLKIMANDDQKPCIMDRSAPLVGPEAKKSLSGVTFHWYQNIDFILPGAGNFKTLLEFSETYPDMFMLGTEACSGYFPALVGTGKGPALDDPDKAWKRVQNYARDIIENSNNMAAGWVDGNLFLDTDGGPNWAKNMVDAPILVDDQNGAAFYKQLMFYIMDHFSKLVPPGSKRINSVLFGSKADQVNLGHAHKTF
;
A
#
# COMPACT_ATOMS: atom_id res chain seq x y z
N MET A 1 12.19 2.82 19.03
CA MET A 1 12.60 4.23 18.89
C MET A 1 11.79 4.78 17.72
N TYR A 2 10.66 5.42 17.98
CA TYR A 2 9.86 6.03 16.91
C TYR A 2 10.45 7.41 16.63
N ALA A 3 11.06 7.60 15.46
CA ALA A 3 11.38 8.94 14.99
C ALA A 3 10.04 9.58 14.57
N SER A 4 9.45 10.40 15.44
CA SER A 4 8.47 11.37 14.98
C SER A 4 9.25 12.37 14.12
N TRP A 5 8.93 12.44 12.83
CA TRP A 5 9.46 13.50 11.99
C TRP A 5 8.88 14.81 12.54
N SER A 6 9.71 15.58 13.25
CA SER A 6 9.31 16.91 13.70
C SER A 6 9.09 17.80 12.47
N CYS A 7 8.25 18.83 12.63
CA CYS A 7 8.05 19.86 11.60
C CYS A 7 9.40 20.43 11.09
N SER A 8 10.40 20.56 11.96
CA SER A 8 11.75 21.04 11.63
C SER A 8 12.49 20.11 10.65
N SER A 9 12.45 18.79 10.84
CA SER A 9 13.14 17.85 9.96
C SER A 9 12.58 17.87 8.53
N VAL A 10 11.26 18.06 8.39
CA VAL A 10 10.62 18.19 7.07
C VAL A 10 11.07 19.48 6.39
N LEU A 11 11.09 20.60 7.11
CA LEU A 11 11.52 21.89 6.57
C LEU A 11 12.99 21.88 6.15
N GLU A 12 13.88 21.27 6.94
CA GLU A 12 15.30 21.11 6.60
C GLU A 12 15.47 20.30 5.30
N LEU A 13 14.85 19.12 5.21
CA LEU A 13 14.87 18.29 4.00
C LEU A 13 14.36 19.07 2.78
N VAL A 14 13.21 19.73 2.93
CA VAL A 14 12.57 20.49 1.85
C VAL A 14 13.43 21.67 1.39
N SER A 15 14.10 22.35 2.32
CA SER A 15 14.98 23.48 2.02
C SER A 15 16.27 23.05 1.31
N ALA A 16 16.74 21.83 1.57
CA ALA A 16 17.90 21.23 0.91
C ALA A 16 17.57 20.68 -0.49
N LEU A 17 16.31 20.37 -0.78
CA LEU A 17 15.89 19.92 -2.10
C LEU A 17 15.93 21.09 -3.10
N PRO A 18 16.57 20.92 -4.28
CA PRO A 18 16.55 21.92 -5.33
C PRO A 18 15.17 21.93 -6.01
N ARG A 19 14.14 22.44 -5.33
CA ARG A 19 12.77 22.59 -5.88
C ARG A 19 12.76 23.36 -7.20
N ARG A 20 13.75 24.22 -7.42
CA ARG A 20 13.93 24.95 -8.68
C ARG A 20 14.28 24.03 -9.85
N SER A 21 14.97 22.91 -9.63
CA SER A 21 15.28 21.93 -10.68
C SER A 21 14.24 20.81 -10.81
N HIS A 22 13.41 20.60 -9.79
CA HIS A 22 12.34 19.59 -9.79
C HIS A 22 11.00 20.17 -9.28
N PRO A 23 10.40 21.14 -9.99
CA PRO A 23 9.20 21.85 -9.51
C PRO A 23 7.98 20.94 -9.34
N ASP A 24 7.92 19.83 -10.09
CA ASP A 24 6.79 18.90 -10.08
C ASP A 24 6.93 17.78 -9.04
N LEU A 25 8.07 17.70 -8.34
CA LEU A 25 8.31 16.65 -7.33
C LEU A 25 7.32 16.78 -6.18
N LYS A 26 6.54 15.71 -5.97
CA LYS A 26 5.63 15.58 -4.84
C LYS A 26 6.38 15.04 -3.63
N ILE A 27 6.14 15.64 -2.47
CA ILE A 27 6.72 15.20 -1.20
C ILE A 27 5.58 14.72 -0.32
N MET A 28 5.76 13.55 0.29
CA MET A 28 4.76 12.93 1.13
C MET A 28 5.35 12.63 2.52
N ALA A 29 4.49 12.59 3.53
CA ALA A 29 4.88 12.29 4.92
C ALA A 29 4.40 10.90 5.37
N ASN A 30 4.77 10.52 6.60
CA ASN A 30 4.50 9.26 7.28
C ASN A 30 5.39 8.07 6.85
N ASP A 31 5.16 7.53 5.65
CA ASP A 31 5.82 6.32 5.10
C ASP A 31 6.01 5.19 6.11
N ASP A 32 4.92 4.89 6.81
CA ASP A 32 4.85 3.86 7.85
C ASP A 32 3.41 3.33 7.96
N GLN A 33 3.10 2.56 8.98
CA GLN A 33 1.83 1.84 9.07
C GLN A 33 0.60 2.75 9.09
N LYS A 34 -0.50 2.26 8.48
CA LYS A 34 -1.84 2.91 8.48
C LYS A 34 -2.27 3.49 9.85
N PRO A 35 -2.09 2.81 11.00
CA PRO A 35 -2.47 3.36 12.29
C PRO A 35 -1.73 4.66 12.67
N CYS A 36 -0.52 4.85 12.17
CA CYS A 36 0.33 5.98 12.56
C CYS A 36 0.04 7.29 11.82
N ILE A 37 -0.82 7.28 10.79
CA ILE A 37 -1.01 8.44 9.90
C ILE A 37 -1.55 9.67 10.65
N MET A 38 -2.40 9.45 11.66
CA MET A 38 -2.97 10.53 12.48
C MET A 38 -1.98 10.99 13.54
N ASP A 39 -1.26 10.06 14.18
CA ASP A 39 -0.30 10.36 15.25
C ASP A 39 0.95 11.08 14.75
N ARG A 40 1.36 10.83 13.50
CA ARG A 40 2.51 11.47 12.85
C ARG A 40 2.13 12.71 12.04
N SER A 41 0.97 13.29 12.32
CA SER A 41 0.46 14.50 11.66
C SER A 41 1.18 15.80 12.05
N ALA A 42 2.18 15.78 12.93
CA ALA A 42 2.90 16.98 13.37
C ALA A 42 3.39 17.90 12.22
N PRO A 43 3.92 17.37 11.08
CA PRO A 43 4.25 18.21 9.92
C PRO A 43 3.04 18.83 9.21
N LEU A 44 1.85 18.25 9.37
CA LEU A 44 0.58 18.74 8.80
C LEU A 44 -0.04 19.86 9.65
N VAL A 45 0.38 20.00 10.90
CA VAL A 45 -0.06 21.06 11.82
C VAL A 45 0.74 22.36 11.63
N GLY A 46 2.01 22.27 11.21
CA GLY A 46 2.83 23.43 10.88
C GLY A 46 2.48 24.01 9.51
N PRO A 47 2.05 25.27 9.37
CA PRO A 47 1.57 25.81 8.09
C PRO A 47 2.63 25.86 7.00
N GLU A 48 3.90 26.05 7.36
CA GLU A 48 5.01 26.05 6.38
C GLU A 48 5.34 24.63 5.91
N ALA A 49 5.43 23.67 6.84
CA ALA A 49 5.66 22.27 6.50
C ALA A 49 4.48 21.69 5.71
N LYS A 50 3.24 22.00 6.08
CA LYS A 50 2.05 21.57 5.34
C LYS A 50 2.08 22.01 3.87
N LYS A 51 2.47 23.26 3.58
CA LYS A 51 2.60 23.78 2.20
C LYS A 51 3.63 23.02 1.36
N SER A 52 4.60 22.39 2.01
CA SER A 52 5.65 21.64 1.35
C SER A 52 5.23 20.21 0.97
N LEU A 53 4.16 19.70 1.59
CA LEU A 53 3.66 18.34 1.43
C LEU A 53 2.52 18.29 0.42
N SER A 54 2.46 17.21 -0.34
CA SER A 54 1.39 16.93 -1.31
C SER A 54 0.42 15.86 -0.83
N GLY A 55 0.84 15.04 0.13
CA GLY A 55 0.04 13.92 0.63
C GLY A 55 0.71 13.17 1.78
N VAL A 56 0.11 12.07 2.18
CA VAL A 56 0.66 11.10 3.14
C VAL A 56 0.73 9.71 2.53
N THR A 57 1.67 8.91 3.02
CA THR A 57 1.83 7.52 2.59
C THR A 57 1.57 6.57 3.74
N PHE A 58 1.28 5.31 3.44
CA PHE A 58 1.06 4.30 4.47
C PHE A 58 1.42 2.89 4.01
N HIS A 59 1.69 2.00 4.97
CA HIS A 59 1.96 0.57 4.76
C HIS A 59 0.91 -0.33 5.45
N TRP A 60 0.85 -1.61 5.07
CA TRP A 60 -0.22 -2.53 5.52
C TRP A 60 0.12 -3.50 6.66
N TYR A 61 1.36 -3.53 7.17
CA TYR A 61 1.87 -4.64 7.99
C TYR A 61 1.26 -4.72 9.40
N GLN A 62 0.73 -3.63 9.92
CA GLN A 62 -0.07 -3.62 11.17
C GLN A 62 -1.57 -3.78 10.94
N ASN A 63 -2.01 -4.13 9.73
CA ASN A 63 -3.41 -4.38 9.45
C ASN A 63 -3.85 -5.75 10.00
N ILE A 64 -4.53 -5.75 11.14
CA ILE A 64 -4.98 -7.00 11.79
C ILE A 64 -6.22 -7.61 11.13
N ASP A 65 -6.81 -6.95 10.14
CA ASP A 65 -7.93 -7.47 9.35
C ASP A 65 -7.60 -8.83 8.69
N PHE A 66 -6.34 -9.03 8.30
CA PHE A 66 -5.87 -10.28 7.69
C PHE A 66 -5.86 -11.48 8.66
N ILE A 67 -5.93 -11.21 9.97
CA ILE A 67 -6.04 -12.22 11.03
C ILE A 67 -7.48 -12.28 11.54
N LEU A 68 -8.09 -11.12 11.78
CA LEU A 68 -9.44 -10.98 12.33
C LEU A 68 -10.27 -10.07 11.41
N PRO A 69 -11.13 -10.65 10.54
CA PRO A 69 -11.92 -9.87 9.58
C PRO A 69 -12.72 -8.75 10.26
N GLY A 70 -12.61 -7.54 9.74
CA GLY A 70 -13.31 -6.36 10.24
C GLY A 70 -12.56 -5.57 11.33
N ALA A 71 -11.41 -6.06 11.82
CA ALA A 71 -10.57 -5.34 12.77
C ALA A 71 -9.49 -4.45 12.09
N GLY A 72 -9.64 -4.15 10.81
CA GLY A 72 -8.67 -3.36 10.05
C GLY A 72 -8.66 -1.87 10.38
N ASN A 73 -7.57 -1.23 9.97
CA ASN A 73 -7.34 0.21 10.18
C ASN A 73 -7.75 1.07 8.98
N PHE A 74 -8.71 0.60 8.18
CA PHE A 74 -9.14 1.29 6.96
C PHE A 74 -9.87 2.60 7.25
N LYS A 75 -10.63 2.65 8.36
CA LYS A 75 -11.36 3.86 8.78
C LYS A 75 -10.44 5.04 9.09
N THR A 76 -9.21 4.77 9.53
CA THR A 76 -8.21 5.81 9.77
C THR A 76 -7.89 6.59 8.49
N LEU A 77 -7.89 5.91 7.32
CA LEU A 77 -7.71 6.57 6.02
C LEU A 77 -8.87 7.52 5.71
N LEU A 78 -10.11 7.10 5.97
CA LEU A 78 -11.27 7.95 5.77
C LEU A 78 -11.22 9.19 6.68
N GLU A 79 -10.95 8.99 7.97
CA GLU A 79 -10.78 10.09 8.94
C GLU A 79 -9.70 11.08 8.51
N PHE A 80 -8.55 10.58 8.03
CA PHE A 80 -7.49 11.42 7.49
C PHE A 80 -7.99 12.24 6.29
N SER A 81 -8.68 11.61 5.33
CA SER A 81 -9.18 12.28 4.13
C SER A 81 -10.22 13.37 4.45
N GLU A 82 -11.04 13.16 5.48
CA GLU A 82 -12.01 14.14 5.95
C GLU A 82 -11.33 15.31 6.67
N THR A 83 -10.26 15.03 7.41
CA THR A 83 -9.47 16.04 8.15
C THR A 83 -8.59 16.87 7.23
N TYR A 84 -8.01 16.26 6.19
CA TYR A 84 -7.06 16.88 5.27
C TYR A 84 -7.47 16.66 3.79
N PRO A 85 -8.59 17.23 3.34
CA PRO A 85 -9.16 16.95 2.01
C PRO A 85 -8.28 17.37 0.83
N ASP A 86 -7.32 18.29 1.05
CA ASP A 86 -6.37 18.74 0.03
C ASP A 86 -5.14 17.83 -0.11
N MET A 87 -5.01 16.81 0.73
CA MET A 87 -3.88 15.87 0.76
C MET A 87 -4.29 14.52 0.18
N PHE A 88 -3.57 14.05 -0.84
CA PHE A 88 -3.80 12.69 -1.31
C PHE A 88 -3.16 11.66 -0.36
N MET A 89 -3.64 10.42 -0.42
CA MET A 89 -3.03 9.30 0.30
C MET A 89 -2.55 8.23 -0.67
N LEU A 90 -1.41 7.59 -0.40
CA LEU A 90 -0.84 6.53 -1.23
C LEU A 90 -0.36 5.36 -0.37
N GLY A 91 -0.85 4.15 -0.63
CA GLY A 91 -0.24 2.94 -0.07
C GLY A 91 1.09 2.70 -0.75
N THR A 92 2.22 2.92 -0.07
CA THR A 92 3.55 2.88 -0.68
C THR A 92 4.26 1.54 -0.55
N GLU A 93 3.79 0.69 0.36
CA GLU A 93 4.40 -0.62 0.56
C GLU A 93 3.42 -1.63 1.14
N ALA A 94 3.42 -2.82 0.55
CA ALA A 94 2.74 -4.00 1.03
C ALA A 94 3.44 -5.25 0.50
N CYS A 95 3.62 -6.27 1.35
CA CYS A 95 4.01 -7.60 0.90
C CYS A 95 3.40 -8.67 1.81
N SER A 96 3.22 -9.89 1.30
CA SER A 96 2.81 -11.05 2.11
C SER A 96 4.04 -11.84 2.59
N GLY A 97 3.84 -12.84 3.44
CA GLY A 97 4.96 -13.63 3.95
C GLY A 97 5.76 -12.95 5.06
N TYR A 98 5.20 -11.92 5.70
CA TYR A 98 5.84 -11.19 6.81
C TYR A 98 5.38 -11.66 8.19
N PHE A 99 4.28 -12.42 8.27
CA PHE A 99 3.77 -12.91 9.55
C PHE A 99 4.66 -14.04 10.11
N PRO A 100 4.71 -14.22 11.44
CA PRO A 100 5.29 -15.43 12.03
C PRO A 100 4.63 -16.69 11.45
N ALA A 101 5.37 -17.79 11.34
CA ALA A 101 4.96 -18.99 10.60
C ALA A 101 3.57 -19.55 10.96
N LEU A 102 3.12 -19.39 12.22
CA LEU A 102 1.85 -19.90 12.73
C LEU A 102 0.71 -18.86 12.72
N VAL A 103 0.93 -17.68 12.16
CA VAL A 103 -0.03 -16.56 12.14
C VAL A 103 -0.29 -16.12 10.70
N GLY A 104 -1.54 -15.81 10.39
CA GLY A 104 -1.91 -15.30 9.07
C GLY A 104 -1.51 -16.27 7.95
N THR A 105 -0.70 -15.78 7.00
CA THR A 105 -0.19 -16.59 5.87
C THR A 105 1.27 -17.05 6.05
N GLY A 106 1.80 -16.96 7.27
CA GLY A 106 3.16 -17.39 7.61
C GLY A 106 4.27 -16.50 7.01
N LYS A 107 5.53 -16.94 7.19
CA LYS A 107 6.74 -16.25 6.73
C LYS A 107 7.23 -16.81 5.38
N GLY A 108 7.72 -15.94 4.50
CA GLY A 108 8.36 -16.30 3.24
C GLY A 108 7.40 -16.73 2.12
N PRO A 109 7.93 -17.20 0.97
CA PRO A 109 7.14 -17.62 -0.17
C PRO A 109 6.17 -18.77 0.11
N ALA A 110 5.10 -18.87 -0.68
CA ALA A 110 4.09 -19.93 -0.57
C ALA A 110 3.78 -20.58 -1.93
N LEU A 111 4.82 -20.80 -2.73
CA LEU A 111 4.71 -21.30 -4.10
C LEU A 111 4.04 -22.70 -4.17
N ASP A 112 4.29 -23.53 -3.16
CA ASP A 112 3.83 -24.92 -3.05
C ASP A 112 2.62 -25.11 -2.12
N ASP A 113 2.07 -24.01 -1.57
CA ASP A 113 0.93 -24.02 -0.66
C ASP A 113 -0.26 -23.25 -1.27
N PRO A 114 -1.18 -23.94 -1.96
CA PRO A 114 -2.27 -23.28 -2.68
C PRO A 114 -3.26 -22.55 -1.76
N ASP A 115 -3.47 -23.04 -0.53
CA ASP A 115 -4.37 -22.41 0.43
C ASP A 115 -3.78 -21.09 0.94
N LYS A 116 -2.48 -21.07 1.28
CA LYS A 116 -1.77 -19.82 1.62
C LYS A 116 -1.73 -18.87 0.44
N ALA A 117 -1.41 -19.35 -0.75
CA ALA A 117 -1.35 -18.53 -1.96
C ALA A 117 -2.72 -17.86 -2.23
N TRP A 118 -3.82 -18.61 -2.12
CA TRP A 118 -5.16 -18.07 -2.27
C TRP A 118 -5.52 -17.07 -1.16
N LYS A 119 -5.13 -17.34 0.09
CA LYS A 119 -5.35 -16.37 1.18
C LYS A 119 -4.59 -15.07 0.96
N ARG A 120 -3.37 -15.12 0.39
CA ARG A 120 -2.61 -13.91 0.00
C ARG A 120 -3.34 -13.11 -1.08
N VAL A 121 -3.91 -13.77 -2.09
CA VAL A 121 -4.78 -13.11 -3.09
C VAL A 121 -5.90 -12.33 -2.43
N GLN A 122 -6.61 -12.96 -1.48
CA GLN A 122 -7.72 -12.31 -0.78
C GLN A 122 -7.25 -11.08 0.01
N ASN A 123 -6.11 -11.16 0.69
CA ASN A 123 -5.54 -10.04 1.43
C ASN A 123 -5.16 -8.86 0.50
N TYR A 124 -4.52 -9.13 -0.64
CA TYR A 124 -4.19 -8.10 -1.64
C TYR A 124 -5.46 -7.43 -2.18
N ALA A 125 -6.43 -8.22 -2.65
CA ALA A 125 -7.69 -7.70 -3.16
C ALA A 125 -8.40 -6.82 -2.12
N ARG A 126 -8.50 -7.33 -0.89
CA ARG A 126 -9.18 -6.65 0.22
C ARG A 126 -8.50 -5.34 0.57
N ASP A 127 -7.17 -5.30 0.67
CA ASP A 127 -6.46 -4.06 0.99
C ASP A 127 -6.59 -3.03 -0.13
N ILE A 128 -6.46 -3.41 -1.40
CA ILE A 128 -6.62 -2.51 -2.55
C ILE A 128 -8.04 -1.93 -2.59
N ILE A 129 -9.05 -2.78 -2.44
CA ILE A 129 -10.48 -2.38 -2.42
C ILE A 129 -10.74 -1.42 -1.26
N GLU A 130 -10.35 -1.79 -0.04
CA GLU A 130 -10.62 -1.00 1.14
C GLU A 130 -9.83 0.31 1.15
N ASN A 131 -8.59 0.33 0.68
CA ASN A 131 -7.83 1.58 0.53
C ASN A 131 -8.52 2.51 -0.45
N SER A 132 -8.98 1.99 -1.60
CA SER A 132 -9.70 2.77 -2.60
C SER A 132 -11.05 3.28 -2.08
N ASN A 133 -11.79 2.45 -1.35
CA ASN A 133 -13.06 2.83 -0.72
C ASN A 133 -12.85 3.93 0.34
N ASN A 134 -11.71 3.91 1.03
CA ASN A 134 -11.33 4.91 2.03
C ASN A 134 -10.37 5.97 1.45
N MET A 135 -10.58 6.36 0.20
CA MET A 135 -10.01 7.56 -0.44
C MET A 135 -8.51 7.54 -0.75
N ALA A 136 -7.84 6.39 -0.68
CA ALA A 136 -6.47 6.27 -1.17
C ALA A 136 -6.43 6.42 -2.70
N ALA A 137 -5.41 7.12 -3.20
CA ALA A 137 -5.22 7.41 -4.62
C ALA A 137 -4.44 6.32 -5.37
N GLY A 138 -3.84 5.37 -4.65
CA GLY A 138 -3.06 4.29 -5.25
C GLY A 138 -2.54 3.29 -4.21
N TRP A 139 -1.87 2.26 -4.71
CA TRP A 139 -1.33 1.14 -3.96
C TRP A 139 -0.07 0.62 -4.65
N VAL A 140 0.97 0.31 -3.87
CA VAL A 140 2.29 -0.10 -4.35
C VAL A 140 2.72 -1.35 -3.59
N ASP A 141 3.12 -2.37 -4.36
CA ASP A 141 3.67 -3.62 -3.82
C ASP A 141 5.09 -3.44 -3.29
N GLY A 142 5.57 -4.39 -2.51
CA GLY A 142 6.95 -4.45 -2.03
C GLY A 142 7.94 -4.84 -3.13
N ASN A 143 8.57 -6.00 -3.00
CA ASN A 143 9.54 -6.47 -3.99
C ASN A 143 8.84 -6.93 -5.28
N LEU A 144 9.21 -6.36 -6.42
CA LEU A 144 8.69 -6.78 -7.73
C LEU A 144 8.95 -8.27 -8.01
N PHE A 145 10.12 -8.76 -7.59
CA PHE A 145 10.50 -10.16 -7.65
C PHE A 145 11.48 -10.51 -6.53
N LEU A 146 11.51 -11.78 -6.14
CA LEU A 146 12.48 -12.37 -5.21
C LEU A 146 12.94 -13.73 -5.74
N ASP A 147 13.98 -14.31 -5.14
CA ASP A 147 14.29 -15.73 -5.33
C ASP A 147 13.20 -16.64 -4.71
N THR A 148 13.27 -17.94 -4.96
CA THR A 148 12.30 -18.92 -4.44
C THR A 148 12.28 -19.06 -2.92
N ASP A 149 13.28 -18.51 -2.22
CA ASP A 149 13.36 -18.48 -0.75
C ASP A 149 12.92 -17.13 -0.15
N GLY A 150 12.54 -16.15 -0.98
CA GLY A 150 12.07 -14.83 -0.57
C GLY A 150 13.18 -13.81 -0.31
N GLY A 151 14.33 -14.00 -0.95
CA GLY A 151 15.53 -13.16 -0.88
C GLY A 151 15.98 -12.59 -2.24
N PRO A 152 17.22 -12.07 -2.31
CA PRO A 152 18.19 -11.97 -1.23
C PRO A 152 17.82 -10.88 -0.21
N ASN A 153 17.95 -11.18 1.08
CA ASN A 153 17.78 -10.18 2.14
C ASN A 153 18.87 -10.33 3.21
N TRP A 154 19.70 -9.29 3.38
CA TRP A 154 20.85 -9.31 4.29
C TRP A 154 20.45 -9.52 5.76
N ALA A 155 19.29 -9.00 6.17
CA ALA A 155 18.74 -9.12 7.52
C ALA A 155 17.94 -10.42 7.72
N LYS A 156 17.88 -11.29 6.70
CA LYS A 156 17.12 -12.55 6.70
C LYS A 156 15.62 -12.33 6.97
N ASN A 157 15.10 -11.19 6.54
CA ASN A 157 13.69 -10.86 6.61
C ASN A 157 12.98 -11.30 5.33
N MET A 158 12.92 -12.61 5.10
CA MET A 158 12.31 -13.17 3.89
C MET A 158 10.81 -12.96 3.92
N VAL A 159 10.29 -12.52 2.77
CA VAL A 159 8.89 -12.27 2.51
C VAL A 159 8.52 -12.89 1.16
N ASP A 160 7.26 -12.77 0.76
CA ASP A 160 6.82 -13.22 -0.54
C ASP A 160 6.81 -12.09 -1.57
N ALA A 161 6.83 -12.44 -2.85
CA ALA A 161 6.74 -11.49 -3.96
C ALA A 161 5.82 -12.02 -5.08
N PRO A 162 5.17 -11.16 -5.87
CA PRO A 162 4.29 -11.58 -6.96
C PRO A 162 5.00 -12.44 -8.02
N ILE A 163 6.31 -12.26 -8.19
CA ILE A 163 7.14 -13.04 -9.09
C ILE A 163 8.28 -13.65 -8.28
N LEU A 164 8.44 -14.98 -8.38
CA LEU A 164 9.63 -15.67 -7.86
C LEU A 164 10.52 -16.10 -9.01
N VAL A 165 11.83 -15.92 -8.86
CA VAL A 165 12.83 -16.32 -9.85
C VAL A 165 13.59 -17.53 -9.33
N ASP A 166 13.63 -18.59 -10.12
CA ASP A 166 14.41 -19.80 -9.86
C ASP A 166 15.66 -19.77 -10.74
N ASP A 167 16.73 -19.24 -10.16
CA ASP A 167 18.04 -19.19 -10.79
C ASP A 167 18.86 -20.48 -10.57
N GLN A 168 18.38 -21.40 -9.72
CA GLN A 168 19.09 -22.64 -9.37
C GLN A 168 18.71 -23.84 -10.25
N ASN A 169 17.44 -23.98 -10.64
CA ASN A 169 16.93 -25.16 -11.33
C ASN A 169 16.61 -24.97 -12.82
N GLY A 170 17.17 -23.92 -13.45
CA GLY A 170 17.10 -23.75 -14.91
C GLY A 170 16.59 -22.41 -15.42
N ALA A 171 16.74 -21.32 -14.64
CA ALA A 171 16.32 -19.97 -15.00
C ALA A 171 14.83 -19.90 -15.38
N ALA A 172 13.97 -20.19 -14.42
CA ALA A 172 12.52 -20.04 -14.54
C ALA A 172 12.03 -18.85 -13.70
N PHE A 173 10.82 -18.37 -13.99
CA PHE A 173 10.12 -17.47 -13.09
C PHE A 173 8.67 -17.92 -12.92
N TYR A 174 8.16 -17.76 -11.71
CA TYR A 174 6.81 -18.13 -11.32
C TYR A 174 6.01 -16.87 -11.04
N LYS A 175 5.00 -16.61 -11.87
CA LYS A 175 4.00 -15.59 -11.55
C LYS A 175 3.02 -16.17 -10.54
N GLN A 176 3.07 -15.67 -9.32
CA GLN A 176 2.18 -16.10 -8.26
C GLN A 176 0.78 -15.52 -8.42
N LEU A 177 -0.19 -16.05 -7.68
CA LEU A 177 -1.57 -15.56 -7.73
C LEU A 177 -1.69 -14.07 -7.34
N MET A 178 -0.79 -13.58 -6.49
CA MET A 178 -0.68 -12.15 -6.14
C MET A 178 -0.44 -11.26 -7.37
N PHE A 179 0.35 -11.73 -8.35
CA PHE A 179 0.56 -11.01 -9.61
C PHE A 179 -0.77 -10.80 -10.35
N TYR A 180 -1.56 -11.85 -10.49
CA TYR A 180 -2.81 -11.80 -11.25
C TYR A 180 -3.89 -10.96 -10.57
N ILE A 181 -3.96 -10.94 -9.24
CA ILE A 181 -4.93 -10.06 -8.57
C ILE A 181 -4.53 -8.60 -8.64
N MET A 182 -3.25 -8.26 -8.58
CA MET A 182 -2.81 -6.89 -8.86
C MET A 182 -3.05 -6.51 -10.33
N ASP A 183 -2.89 -7.45 -11.25
CA ASP A 183 -3.18 -7.29 -12.67
C ASP A 183 -4.66 -6.91 -12.91
N HIS A 184 -5.58 -7.52 -12.15
CA HIS A 184 -7.01 -7.16 -12.18
C HIS A 184 -7.27 -5.68 -11.91
N PHE A 185 -6.54 -5.05 -10.98
CA PHE A 185 -6.71 -3.63 -10.69
C PHE A 185 -5.88 -2.76 -11.64
N SER A 186 -4.58 -3.02 -11.76
CA SER A 186 -3.65 -2.17 -12.50
C SER A 186 -3.96 -2.05 -14.00
N LYS A 187 -4.47 -3.12 -14.65
CA LYS A 187 -4.89 -3.06 -16.06
C LYS A 187 -6.24 -2.38 -16.26
N LEU A 188 -7.15 -2.50 -15.30
CA LEU A 188 -8.52 -2.02 -15.42
C LEU A 188 -8.75 -0.64 -14.78
N VAL A 189 -7.72 -0.07 -14.15
CA VAL A 189 -7.77 1.19 -13.42
C VAL A 189 -6.54 2.03 -13.81
N PRO A 190 -6.53 2.66 -15.00
CA PRO A 190 -5.43 3.49 -15.44
C PRO A 190 -5.32 4.77 -14.59
N PRO A 191 -4.15 5.44 -14.60
CA PRO A 191 -3.95 6.70 -13.92
C PRO A 191 -5.02 7.74 -14.26
N GLY A 192 -5.50 8.46 -13.25
CA GLY A 192 -6.58 9.47 -13.39
C GLY A 192 -8.00 8.93 -13.29
N SER A 193 -8.18 7.61 -13.10
CA SER A 193 -9.48 7.03 -12.75
C SER A 193 -10.03 7.63 -11.46
N LYS A 194 -11.36 7.73 -11.34
CA LYS A 194 -12.03 8.29 -10.17
C LYS A 194 -12.93 7.24 -9.52
N ARG A 195 -12.89 7.15 -8.19
CA ARG A 195 -13.84 6.33 -7.43
C ARG A 195 -15.25 6.86 -7.66
N ILE A 196 -16.17 5.96 -7.98
CA ILE A 196 -17.61 6.26 -8.05
C ILE A 196 -18.31 5.57 -6.89
N ASN A 197 -19.37 6.19 -6.39
CA ASN A 197 -20.13 5.59 -5.30
C ASN A 197 -20.89 4.36 -5.80
N SER A 198 -20.99 3.34 -4.95
CA SER A 198 -21.75 2.13 -5.24
C SER A 198 -22.32 1.53 -3.98
N VAL A 199 -23.53 0.97 -4.08
CA VAL A 199 -24.24 0.33 -2.98
C VAL A 199 -24.51 -1.12 -3.35
N LEU A 200 -24.06 -2.04 -2.51
CA LEU A 200 -24.38 -3.47 -2.62
C LEU A 200 -25.67 -3.77 -1.86
N PHE A 201 -26.60 -4.48 -2.51
CA PHE A 201 -27.77 -5.03 -1.86
C PHE A 201 -27.58 -6.54 -1.62
N GLY A 202 -27.68 -6.97 -0.36
CA GLY A 202 -27.87 -8.39 -0.03
C GLY A 202 -26.68 -9.34 -0.24
N SER A 203 -25.42 -8.86 -0.29
CA SER A 203 -24.25 -9.73 -0.48
C SER A 203 -23.17 -9.54 0.61
N LYS A 204 -22.38 -10.60 0.85
CA LYS A 204 -21.12 -10.56 1.63
C LYS A 204 -19.92 -10.48 0.68
N ALA A 205 -19.86 -9.45 -0.15
CA ALA A 205 -18.78 -9.24 -1.11
C ALA A 205 -18.06 -7.92 -0.83
N ASP A 206 -16.73 -7.94 -0.94
CA ASP A 206 -15.94 -6.70 -0.99
C ASP A 206 -16.01 -6.15 -2.43
N GLN A 207 -16.32 -4.86 -2.58
CA GLN A 207 -16.42 -4.21 -3.89
C GLN A 207 -15.81 -2.82 -3.87
N VAL A 208 -15.12 -2.46 -4.96
CA VAL A 208 -14.80 -1.08 -5.33
C VAL A 208 -15.27 -0.84 -6.76
N ASN A 209 -15.87 0.31 -7.04
CA ASN A 209 -16.17 0.75 -8.39
C ASN A 209 -15.38 2.01 -8.74
N LEU A 210 -14.60 1.92 -9.82
CA LEU A 210 -13.76 2.99 -10.31
C LEU A 210 -14.20 3.31 -11.75
N GLY A 211 -14.56 4.56 -11.99
CA GLY A 211 -14.92 5.05 -13.32
C GLY A 211 -13.72 5.67 -14.02
N HIS A 212 -13.58 5.43 -15.32
CA HIS A 212 -12.68 6.22 -16.14
C HIS A 212 -13.30 7.60 -16.37
N ALA A 213 -12.51 8.65 -16.17
CA ALA A 213 -12.84 9.95 -16.71
C ALA A 213 -12.64 9.90 -18.24
N HIS A 214 -13.54 9.20 -18.96
CA HIS A 214 -13.64 9.42 -20.40
C HIS A 214 -14.06 10.87 -20.60
N LYS A 215 -13.26 11.60 -21.37
CA LYS A 215 -13.60 12.92 -21.92
C LYS A 215 -15.07 12.90 -22.37
N THR A 216 -15.91 13.60 -21.63
CA THR A 216 -17.14 14.16 -22.18
C THR A 216 -16.73 14.95 -23.41
N PHE A 217 -17.28 14.60 -24.58
CA PHE A 217 -17.24 15.42 -25.79
C PHE A 217 -17.81 16.81 -25.52
#